data_AF-A0A7X4B441-F1
#
_entry.id   AF-A0A7X4B441-F1
#
_cell.length_a   1.000
_cell.length_b   1.000
_cell.length_c   1.000
_cell.angle_alpha   90.00
_cell.angle_beta   90.00
_cell.angle_gamma   90.00
#
_symmetry.space_group_name_H-M   'P 1'
#
loop_
_entity.id
_entity.type
_entity.pdbx_description
1 polymer ?
#
loop_
_entity_poly.entity_id
_entity_poly.type
_entity_poly.pdbx_seq_one_letter_code
_entity_poly.pdbx_strand_id
1 'polypeptide(L)'
;MKRIEVTTKPNGAGRNWLEVGTFEVDVFDRKQWVKKNVPYQDSNLTVDRKYSERGETIDWIVLIPENYPYSLVKVTYDRLNPKDLEVLWEPGSNDNDTDSLEKKKKRAFELAEGNDELTSLLKELLEG
;
A
#
# COMPACT_ATOMS: atom_id res chain seq x y z
N MET A 1 -7.27 6.93 9.69
CA MET A 1 -7.86 5.92 8.76
C MET A 1 -7.08 5.96 7.45
N LYS A 2 -6.58 4.82 6.96
CA LYS A 2 -5.71 4.75 5.76
C LYS A 2 -6.53 4.37 4.52
N ARG A 3 -6.24 4.99 3.37
CA ARG A 3 -6.85 4.67 2.08
C ARG A 3 -5.82 4.03 1.16
N ILE A 4 -6.16 2.88 0.58
CA ILE A 4 -5.37 2.17 -0.43
C ILE A 4 -6.16 2.16 -1.74
N GLU A 5 -5.50 2.53 -2.82
CA GLU A 5 -6.03 2.45 -4.18
C GLU A 5 -5.12 1.56 -5.01
N VAL A 6 -5.69 0.49 -5.57
CA VAL A 6 -4.90 -0.49 -6.30
C VAL A 6 -5.75 -1.18 -7.36
N THR A 7 -5.17 -1.37 -8.54
CA THR A 7 -5.78 -2.14 -9.62
C THR A 7 -5.21 -3.55 -9.63
N THR A 8 -6.08 -4.54 -9.76
CA THR A 8 -5.70 -5.95 -9.91
C THR A 8 -6.23 -6.55 -11.21
N LYS A 9 -5.55 -7.57 -11.73
CA LYS A 9 -5.89 -8.34 -12.92
C LYS A 9 -6.16 -9.79 -12.51
N PRO A 10 -7.40 -10.19 -12.17
CA PRO A 10 -7.67 -11.51 -11.62
C PRO A 10 -7.48 -12.66 -12.63
N ASN A 11 -7.44 -12.34 -13.94
CA ASN A 11 -7.47 -13.32 -15.02
C ASN A 11 -6.25 -13.22 -15.95
N GLY A 12 -5.87 -14.36 -16.54
CA GLY A 12 -4.81 -14.44 -17.55
C GLY A 12 -3.39 -14.57 -16.99
N ALA A 13 -2.40 -14.31 -17.83
CA ALA A 13 -0.99 -14.33 -17.45
C ALA A 13 -0.64 -13.15 -16.53
N GLY A 14 0.13 -13.42 -15.47
CA GLY A 14 0.49 -12.43 -14.44
C GLY A 14 -0.71 -12.00 -13.60
N ARG A 15 -1.67 -12.91 -13.37
CA ARG A 15 -2.86 -12.60 -12.59
C ARG A 15 -2.48 -12.17 -11.18
N ASN A 16 -3.19 -11.20 -10.64
CA ASN A 16 -3.03 -10.74 -9.28
C ASN A 16 -4.37 -10.37 -8.64
N TRP A 17 -4.41 -10.41 -7.31
CA TRP A 17 -5.58 -10.10 -6.50
C TRP A 17 -5.14 -9.62 -5.11
N LEU A 18 -6.09 -9.12 -4.32
CA LEU A 18 -5.82 -8.69 -2.94
C LEU A 18 -6.14 -9.79 -1.93
N GLU A 19 -5.29 -9.90 -0.92
CA GLU A 19 -5.51 -10.76 0.24
C GLU A 19 -5.32 -9.99 1.54
N VAL A 20 -6.12 -10.37 2.53
CA VAL A 20 -6.01 -9.94 3.92
C VAL A 20 -5.44 -11.08 4.73
N GLY A 21 -4.48 -10.80 5.60
CA GLY A 21 -3.85 -11.86 6.40
C GLY A 21 -2.73 -11.36 7.30
N THR A 22 -1.92 -12.29 7.76
CA THR A 22 -0.80 -12.04 8.67
C THR A 22 0.46 -12.71 8.18
N PHE A 23 1.59 -12.11 8.50
CA PHE A 23 2.87 -12.80 8.38
C PHE A 23 3.17 -13.53 9.67
N GLU A 24 3.31 -14.85 9.58
CA GLU A 24 3.72 -15.71 10.70
C GLU A 24 5.16 -16.16 10.47
N VAL A 25 5.95 -16.25 11.54
CA VAL A 25 7.33 -16.74 11.47
C VAL A 25 7.32 -18.19 11.93
N ASP A 26 7.85 -19.09 11.10
CA ASP A 26 7.94 -20.51 11.44
C ASP A 26 9.11 -20.81 12.39
N VAL A 27 9.23 -22.07 12.83
CA VAL A 27 10.30 -22.53 13.72
C VAL A 27 11.72 -22.43 13.12
N PHE A 28 11.83 -22.10 11.84
CA PHE A 28 13.08 -21.89 11.11
C PHE A 28 13.31 -20.41 10.76
N ASP A 29 12.64 -19.48 11.45
CA ASP A 29 12.69 -18.04 11.23
C ASP A 29 12.26 -17.58 9.81
N ARG A 30 11.46 -18.39 9.10
CA ARG A 30 10.96 -18.03 7.77
C ARG A 30 9.61 -17.32 7.91
N LYS A 31 9.54 -16.11 7.35
CA LYS A 31 8.30 -15.32 7.26
C LYS A 31 7.38 -15.94 6.20
N GLN A 32 6.23 -16.43 6.63
CA GLN A 32 5.20 -17.05 5.79
C GLN A 32 3.93 -16.22 5.80
N TRP A 33 3.28 -16.12 4.63
CA TRP A 33 2.00 -15.44 4.52
C TRP A 33 0.84 -16.39 4.85
N VAL A 34 0.04 -15.99 5.83
CA VAL A 34 -1.17 -16.70 6.24
C VAL A 34 -2.39 -15.86 5.86
N LYS A 35 -3.00 -16.24 4.73
CA LYS A 35 -4.25 -15.64 4.26
C LYS A 35 -5.36 -15.89 5.29
N LYS A 36 -6.06 -14.82 5.69
CA LYS A 36 -7.28 -14.89 6.51
C LYS A 36 -8.52 -14.60 5.69
N ASN A 37 -8.46 -13.61 4.80
CA ASN A 37 -9.62 -13.18 4.02
C ASN A 37 -9.24 -12.52 2.68
N VAL A 38 -10.23 -11.99 1.97
CA VAL A 38 -10.08 -11.01 0.88
C VAL A 38 -10.77 -9.71 1.28
N PRO A 39 -10.34 -8.54 0.77
CA PRO A 39 -10.79 -7.25 1.33
C PRO A 39 -12.30 -7.06 1.38
N TYR A 40 -13.02 -7.41 0.30
CA TYR A 40 -14.48 -7.22 0.23
C TYR A 40 -15.28 -8.19 1.13
N GLN A 41 -14.63 -9.21 1.70
CA GLN A 41 -15.25 -10.17 2.62
C GLN A 41 -14.93 -9.83 4.09
N ASP A 42 -14.09 -8.84 4.37
CA ASP A 42 -13.80 -8.40 5.72
C ASP A 42 -14.76 -7.27 6.14
N SER A 43 -15.59 -7.52 7.14
CA SER A 43 -16.58 -6.56 7.62
C SER A 43 -15.97 -5.31 8.27
N ASN A 44 -14.69 -5.36 8.65
CA ASN A 44 -14.00 -4.22 9.26
C ASN A 44 -13.35 -3.30 8.21
N LEU A 45 -13.37 -3.68 6.93
CA LEU A 45 -12.88 -2.86 5.83
C LEU A 45 -14.03 -2.24 5.07
N THR A 46 -13.91 -0.96 4.74
CA THR A 46 -14.81 -0.35 3.75
C THR A 46 -14.16 -0.49 2.39
N VAL A 47 -14.81 -1.23 1.49
CA VAL A 47 -14.27 -1.54 0.17
C VAL A 47 -15.23 -1.08 -0.92
N ASP A 48 -14.72 -0.28 -1.83
CA ASP A 48 -15.33 -0.06 -3.14
C ASP A 48 -14.54 -0.80 -4.21
N ARG A 49 -15.24 -1.45 -5.14
CA ARG A 49 -14.62 -2.21 -6.23
C ARG A 49 -15.34 -1.98 -7.53
N LYS A 50 -14.58 -1.72 -8.59
CA LYS A 50 -15.10 -1.49 -9.93
C LYS A 50 -14.43 -2.42 -10.93
N TYR A 51 -15.24 -3.16 -11.67
CA TYR A 51 -14.75 -3.98 -12.77
C TYR A 51 -14.58 -3.11 -14.02
N SER A 52 -13.53 -3.36 -14.79
CA SER A 52 -13.44 -2.82 -16.14
C SER A 52 -14.52 -3.42 -17.04
N GLU A 53 -14.84 -2.77 -18.17
CA GLU A 53 -15.94 -3.14 -19.06
C GLU A 53 -15.92 -4.61 -19.51
N ARG A 54 -14.73 -5.21 -19.58
CA ARG A 54 -14.52 -6.62 -19.97
C ARG A 54 -14.14 -7.54 -18.81
N GLY A 55 -14.14 -7.04 -17.57
CA GLY A 55 -13.73 -7.81 -16.39
C GLY A 55 -12.26 -8.22 -16.39
N GLU A 56 -11.43 -7.52 -17.17
CA GLU A 56 -9.98 -7.77 -17.25
C GLU A 56 -9.27 -7.32 -15.98
N THR A 57 -9.76 -6.24 -15.37
CA THR A 57 -9.19 -5.62 -14.18
C THR A 57 -10.28 -5.27 -13.17
N ILE A 58 -9.86 -5.13 -11.92
CA ILE A 58 -10.67 -4.66 -10.80
C ILE A 58 -9.90 -3.53 -10.14
N ASP A 59 -10.50 -2.35 -10.09
CA ASP A 59 -10.02 -1.23 -9.30
C ASP A 59 -10.58 -1.35 -7.89
N TRP A 60 -9.70 -1.27 -6.89
CA TRP A 60 -10.04 -1.38 -5.49
C TRP A 60 -9.75 -0.06 -4.78
N ILE A 61 -10.72 0.39 -3.99
CA ILE A 61 -10.52 1.45 -2.99
C ILE A 61 -10.83 0.82 -1.64
N VAL A 62 -9.80 0.67 -0.80
CA VAL A 62 -9.91 0.04 0.53
C VAL A 62 -9.62 1.09 1.58
N LEU A 63 -10.57 1.32 2.49
CA LEU A 63 -10.38 2.13 3.69
C LEU A 63 -10.12 1.21 4.88
N ILE A 64 -8.97 1.40 5.51
CA ILE A 64 -8.45 0.59 6.60
C ILE A 64 -8.56 1.41 7.89
N PRO A 65 -9.28 0.92 8.93
CA PRO A 65 -9.33 1.58 10.22
C PRO A 65 -7.96 1.51 10.92
N GLU A 66 -7.68 2.46 11.83
CA GLU A 66 -6.36 2.58 12.47
C GLU A 66 -6.00 1.38 13.35
N ASN A 67 -7.00 0.70 13.91
CA ASN A 67 -6.86 -0.48 14.75
C ASN A 67 -7.03 -1.80 14.00
N TYR A 68 -6.92 -1.80 12.66
CA TYR A 68 -7.10 -3.01 11.88
C TYR A 68 -5.96 -4.02 12.16
N PRO A 69 -6.27 -5.29 12.51
CA PRO A 69 -5.24 -6.22 12.99
C PRO A 69 -4.51 -6.99 11.88
N TYR A 70 -4.90 -6.84 10.62
CA TYR A 70 -4.42 -7.67 9.51
C TYR A 70 -3.73 -6.87 8.43
N SER A 71 -2.66 -7.40 7.84
CA SER A 71 -2.01 -6.82 6.68
C SER A 71 -2.85 -6.99 5.42
N LEU A 72 -2.66 -6.07 4.48
CA LEU A 72 -3.21 -6.12 3.13
C LEU A 72 -2.05 -6.32 2.15
N VAL A 73 -2.14 -7.34 1.31
CA VAL A 73 -1.12 -7.64 0.29
C VAL A 73 -1.76 -7.79 -1.08
N LYS A 74 -0.99 -7.43 -2.12
CA LYS A 74 -1.27 -7.80 -3.50
C LYS A 74 -0.48 -9.05 -3.83
N VAL A 75 -1.19 -10.12 -4.14
CA VAL A 75 -0.61 -11.41 -4.51
C VAL A 75 -0.53 -11.45 -6.02
N THR A 76 0.67 -11.65 -6.57
CA THR A 76 0.90 -11.88 -7.99
C THR A 76 1.27 -13.34 -8.22
N TYR A 77 0.54 -13.98 -9.13
CA TYR A 77 0.80 -15.36 -9.54
C TYR A 77 1.55 -15.36 -10.86
N ASP A 78 2.79 -15.84 -10.84
CA ASP A 78 3.57 -16.12 -12.04
C ASP A 78 3.77 -17.62 -12.21
N ARG A 79 3.96 -18.08 -13.45
CA ARG A 79 4.21 -19.49 -13.78
C ARG A 79 5.49 -20.02 -13.14
N LEU A 80 6.45 -19.16 -12.86
CA LEU A 80 7.75 -19.50 -12.26
C LEU A 80 7.79 -19.29 -10.75
N ASN A 81 7.02 -18.32 -10.25
CA ASN A 81 6.93 -17.99 -8.82
C ASN A 81 5.47 -18.14 -8.36
N PRO A 82 5.16 -19.21 -7.60
CA PRO A 82 3.78 -19.55 -7.29
C PRO A 82 3.06 -18.46 -6.48
N LYS A 83 3.76 -17.57 -5.76
CA LYS A 83 3.21 -16.39 -5.06
C LYS A 83 4.29 -15.32 -4.83
N ASP A 84 4.23 -14.22 -5.57
CA ASP A 84 4.91 -12.98 -5.19
C ASP A 84 3.94 -12.09 -4.37
N LEU A 85 4.45 -11.46 -3.31
CA LEU A 85 3.63 -10.74 -2.32
C LEU A 85 4.13 -9.31 -2.16
N GLU A 86 3.34 -8.36 -2.62
CA GLU A 86 3.57 -6.93 -2.41
C GLU A 86 2.73 -6.47 -1.21
N VAL A 87 3.38 -5.99 -0.15
CA VAL A 87 2.69 -5.47 1.05
C VAL A 87 2.16 -4.06 0.75
N LEU A 88 0.84 -3.90 0.75
CA LEU A 88 0.19 -2.60 0.55
C LEU A 88 -0.06 -1.88 1.88
N TRP A 89 -0.27 -2.65 2.95
CA TRP A 89 -0.49 -2.14 4.30
C TRP A 89 -0.19 -3.19 5.36
N GLU A 90 0.30 -2.78 6.53
CA GLU A 90 0.48 -3.67 7.68
C GLU A 90 0.17 -2.96 9.02
N PRO A 91 -0.37 -3.69 10.02
CA PRO A 91 -0.64 -3.11 11.33
C PRO A 91 0.67 -2.66 11.97
N GLY A 92 0.72 -1.43 12.46
CA GLY A 92 1.95 -0.87 13.01
C GLY A 92 3.00 -0.49 11.96
N SER A 93 2.69 -0.59 10.65
CA SER A 93 3.23 0.41 9.74
C SER A 93 2.60 1.73 10.17
N ASN A 94 3.23 2.38 11.15
CA ASN A 94 3.42 3.81 11.01
C ASN A 94 3.87 3.95 9.57
N ASP A 95 3.06 4.61 8.74
CA ASP A 95 3.65 5.29 7.61
C ASP A 95 4.87 5.98 8.23
N ASN A 96 6.07 5.55 7.86
CA ASN A 96 7.24 6.41 7.92
C ASN A 96 6.95 7.53 6.92
N ASP A 97 5.94 8.34 7.24
CA ASP A 97 5.64 9.60 6.61
C ASP A 97 6.75 10.58 6.97
N THR A 98 7.68 10.24 7.87
CA THR A 98 9.00 10.87 7.95
C THR A 98 9.79 10.72 6.65
N ASP A 99 9.82 9.54 6.02
CA ASP A 99 10.57 9.35 4.77
C ASP A 99 9.83 9.98 3.57
N SER A 100 8.49 10.06 3.62
CA SER A 100 7.67 10.76 2.63
C SER A 100 7.67 12.29 2.82
N LEU A 101 7.68 12.78 4.07
CA LEU A 101 7.78 14.19 4.42
C LEU A 101 9.18 14.72 4.10
N GLU A 102 10.25 14.01 4.46
CA GLU A 102 11.63 14.38 4.12
C GLU A 102 11.83 14.40 2.60
N LYS A 103 11.29 13.42 1.86
CA LYS A 103 11.30 13.44 0.38
C LYS A 103 10.49 14.61 -0.19
N LYS A 104 9.34 14.95 0.40
CA LYS A 104 8.51 16.10 -0.02
C LYS A 104 9.19 17.45 0.31
N LYS A 105 9.80 17.59 1.49
CA LYS A 105 10.59 18.74 1.91
C LYS A 105 11.76 18.93 0.95
N LYS A 106 12.54 17.87 0.72
CA LYS A 106 13.67 17.89 -0.23
C LYS A 106 13.22 18.31 -1.63
N ARG A 107 12.13 17.75 -2.15
CA ARG A 107 11.58 18.13 -3.45
C ARG A 107 11.09 19.58 -3.50
N ALA A 108 10.53 20.11 -2.41
CA ALA A 108 10.13 21.52 -2.33
C ALA A 108 11.35 22.45 -2.39
N PHE A 109 12.45 22.09 -1.72
CA PHE A 109 13.71 22.81 -1.80
C PHE A 109 14.38 22.72 -3.19
N GLU A 110 14.34 21.55 -3.84
CA GLU A 110 14.81 21.39 -5.23
C GLU A 110 14.02 22.28 -6.21
N LEU A 111 12.70 22.41 -6.03
CA LEU A 111 11.85 23.28 -6.86
C LEU A 111 12.06 24.78 -6.59
N ALA A 112 12.54 25.14 -5.39
CA ALA A 112 12.85 26.50 -5.00
C ALA A 112 14.28 26.92 -5.35
N GLU A 113 15.09 26.00 -5.89
CA GLU A 113 16.48 26.26 -6.28
C GLU A 113 16.54 27.41 -7.31
N GLY A 114 17.29 28.47 -6.98
CA GLY A 114 17.36 29.70 -7.78
C GLY A 114 16.36 30.80 -7.38
N ASN A 115 15.54 30.58 -6.35
CA ASN A 115 14.71 31.60 -5.72
C ASN A 115 15.00 31.68 -4.20
N ASP A 116 15.85 32.63 -3.82
CA ASP A 116 16.33 32.80 -2.45
C ASP A 116 15.21 33.15 -1.46
N GLU A 117 14.22 33.93 -1.90
CA GLU A 117 13.08 34.36 -1.08
C GLU A 117 12.15 33.18 -0.76
N LEU A 118 11.84 32.36 -1.77
CA LEU A 118 11.06 31.14 -1.60
C LEU A 118 11.78 30.11 -0.73
N THR A 119 13.09 29.98 -0.90
CA THR A 119 13.91 29.07 -0.09
C THR A 119 13.94 29.49 1.38
N SER A 120 14.05 30.79 1.67
CA SER A 120 14.00 31.32 3.04
C SER A 120 12.65 31.07 3.71
N LEU A 121 11.55 31.29 2.97
CA LEU A 121 10.20 31.04 3.44
C LEU A 121 9.96 29.55 3.75
N LEU A 122 10.47 28.66 2.89
CA LEU A 122 10.36 27.21 3.12
C LEU A 122 11.12 26.76 4.38
N LYS A 123 12.29 27.36 4.67
CA LYS A 123 13.01 27.09 5.92
C LYS A 123 12.20 27.51 7.14
N GLU A 124 11.66 28.73 7.15
CA GLU A 124 10.84 29.21 8.27
C GLU A 124 9.58 28.36 8.51
N LEU A 125 8.92 27.89 7.44
CA LEU A 125 7.68 27.14 7.55
C LEU A 125 7.87 25.64 7.86
N LEU A 126 9.00 25.05 7.47
CA LEU A 126 9.20 23.59 7.51
C LEU A 126 10.28 23.13 8.50
N GLU A 127 11.12 24.04 9.00
CA GLU A 127 12.16 23.77 10.01
C GLU A 127 11.89 24.47 11.36
N GLY A 128 10.84 25.31 11.45
CA GLY A 128 10.39 25.96 12.69
C GLY A 128 9.36 25.19 13.50
#